data_AF-A0A7C7K1U4-F1
#
_entry.id   AF-A0A7C7K1U4-F1
#
_cell.length_a   1.000
_cell.length_b   1.000
_cell.length_c   1.000
_cell.angle_alpha   90.00
_cell.angle_beta   90.00
_cell.angle_gamma   90.00
#
_symmetry.space_group_name_H-M   'P 1'
#
loop_
_entity.id
_entity.type
_entity.pdbx_description
1 polymer ?
#
loop_
_entity_poly.entity_id
_entity_poly.type
_entity_poly.pdbx_seq_one_letter_code
_entity_poly.pdbx_strand_id
1 'polypeptide(L)'
;MKIIKRILIGIAIFLVIGFGYLYNNISDRHPDYTIDLVINTTDAPREIKVGFAKISISPEIIDTWNDVDGNAKYDPEKGDSYNDLNGNGEFDAVC
;
A
#
# COMPACT_ATOMS: atom_id res chain seq x y z
N MET A 1 13.31 50.60 21.76
CA MET A 1 13.81 49.76 22.89
C MET A 1 12.73 49.39 23.91
N LYS A 2 11.88 50.32 24.40
CA LYS A 2 10.87 50.01 25.43
C LYS A 2 9.77 49.04 24.98
N ILE A 3 9.31 49.12 23.73
CA ILE A 3 8.33 48.16 23.16
C ILE A 3 8.93 46.76 23.03
N ILE A 4 10.14 46.63 22.47
CA ILE A 4 10.85 45.34 22.33
C ILE A 4 11.04 44.68 23.71
N LYS A 5 11.40 45.47 24.74
CA LYS A 5 11.53 44.96 26.12
C LYS A 5 10.20 44.43 26.68
N ARG A 6 9.07 45.07 26.40
CA ARG A 6 7.74 44.60 26.83
C ARG A 6 7.34 43.31 26.12
N ILE A 7 7.63 43.18 24.83
CA ILE A 7 7.38 41.95 24.06
C ILE A 7 8.22 40.80 24.60
N LEU A 8 9.50 41.02 24.87
CA LEU A 8 10.39 40.00 25.46
C LEU A 8 9.90 39.55 26.84
N ILE A 9 9.44 40.47 27.69
CA ILE A 9 8.85 40.13 29.00
C ILE A 9 7.58 39.30 28.83
N GLY A 10 6.72 39.67 27.88
CA GLY A 10 5.50 38.90 27.58
C GLY A 10 5.80 37.47 27.12
N ILE A 11 6.78 37.30 26.23
CA ILE A 11 7.23 35.98 25.78
C ILE A 11 7.83 35.17 26.94
N ALA A 12 8.64 35.79 27.79
CA ALA A 12 9.22 35.12 28.95
C ALA A 12 8.14 34.62 29.92
N ILE A 13 7.11 35.42 30.20
CA ILE A 13 5.96 35.02 31.04
C ILE A 13 5.20 33.87 30.39
N PHE A 14 4.94 33.95 29.08
CA PHE A 14 4.26 32.89 28.35
C PHE A 14 5.02 31.56 28.38
N LEU A 15 6.36 31.61 28.22
CA LEU A 15 7.21 30.43 28.32
C LEU A 15 7.17 29.84 29.73
N VAL A 16 7.25 30.64 30.79
CA VAL A 16 7.18 30.14 32.17
C VAL A 16 5.85 29.43 32.44
N ILE A 17 4.74 30.00 31.98
CA ILE A 17 3.42 29.36 32.11
C ILE A 17 3.35 28.07 31.29
N GLY A 18 3.83 28.08 30.05
CA GLY A 18 3.86 26.91 29.17
C GLY A 18 4.70 25.77 29.75
N PHE A 19 5.91 26.07 30.22
CA PHE A 19 6.78 25.07 30.85
C PHE A 19 6.19 24.52 32.14
N GLY A 20 5.54 25.34 32.98
CA GLY A 20 4.85 24.88 34.17
C GLY A 20 3.68 23.92 33.85
N TYR A 21 2.92 24.22 32.81
CA TYR A 21 1.84 23.34 32.34
C TYR A 21 2.36 22.01 31.80
N LEU A 22 3.41 22.05 30.97
CA LEU A 22 4.04 20.85 30.42
C LEU A 22 4.64 19.97 31.51
N TYR A 23 5.35 20.56 32.48
CA TYR A 23 5.93 19.82 33.59
C TYR A 23 4.87 19.05 34.39
N ASN A 24 3.73 19.68 34.67
CA ASN A 24 2.61 19.05 35.36
C ASN A 24 1.92 17.94 34.54
N ASN A 25 1.94 18.04 33.20
CA ASN A 25 1.25 17.08 32.33
C ASN A 25 2.13 15.91 31.87
N ILE A 26 3.46 16.08 31.84
CA ILE A 26 4.43 15.04 31.48
C ILE A 26 4.81 14.19 32.70
N SER A 27 4.62 14.72 33.91
CA SER A 27 4.83 13.93 35.13
C SER A 27 3.92 12.71 35.12
N ASP A 28 4.52 11.54 35.36
CA ASP A 28 3.77 10.31 35.53
C ASP A 28 2.70 10.51 36.61
N ARG A 29 1.43 10.31 36.25
CA ARG A 29 0.30 10.51 37.15
C ARG A 29 0.22 9.40 38.20
N HIS A 30 0.86 8.26 37.95
CA HIS A 30 0.80 7.08 38.80
C HIS A 30 2.18 6.43 38.95
N PRO A 31 3.17 7.13 39.56
CA PRO A 31 4.55 6.67 39.64
C PRO A 31 4.73 5.34 40.40
N ASP A 32 3.78 5.01 41.28
CA ASP A 32 3.80 3.79 42.09
C ASP A 32 2.88 2.69 41.54
N TYR A 33 2.28 2.87 40.36
CA TYR A 33 1.40 1.89 39.77
C TYR A 33 2.19 0.82 39.02
N THR A 34 2.10 -0.40 39.51
CA THR A 34 2.70 -1.58 38.89
C THR A 34 1.60 -2.53 38.44
N ILE A 35 1.64 -2.91 37.16
CA ILE A 35 0.75 -3.94 36.60
C ILE A 35 1.53 -5.24 36.53
N ASP A 36 1.05 -6.27 37.23
CA ASP A 36 1.51 -7.64 37.05
C ASP A 36 0.58 -8.34 36.05
N LEU A 37 0.92 -8.22 34.75
CA LEU A 37 0.10 -8.78 33.67
C LEU A 37 0.50 -10.22 33.40
N VAL A 38 -0.26 -11.16 33.96
CA VAL A 38 -0.14 -12.59 33.63
C VAL A 38 -1.03 -12.91 32.44
N ILE A 39 -0.44 -12.91 31.23
CA ILE A 39 -1.12 -13.37 30.02
C ILE A 39 -1.04 -14.89 29.97
N ASN A 40 -2.13 -15.56 30.36
CA ASN A 40 -2.25 -17.01 30.19
C ASN A 40 -2.50 -17.31 28.71
N THR A 41 -1.44 -17.58 27.95
CA THR A 41 -1.60 -18.22 26.64
C THR A 41 -2.07 -19.64 26.87
N THR A 42 -3.13 -20.05 26.18
CA THR A 42 -3.41 -21.48 26.07
C THR A 42 -2.30 -22.06 25.19
N ASP A 43 -1.29 -22.68 25.79
CA ASP A 43 -0.17 -23.36 25.09
C ASP A 43 -0.63 -24.56 24.23
N ALA A 44 -1.94 -24.77 24.10
CA ALA A 44 -2.50 -25.78 23.22
C ALA A 44 -2.23 -25.38 21.76
N PRO A 45 -1.61 -26.26 20.96
CA PRO A 45 -1.54 -26.08 19.53
C PRO A 45 -2.95 -25.83 18.98
N ARG A 46 -3.14 -24.69 18.32
CA ARG A 46 -4.42 -24.37 17.65
C ARG A 46 -4.29 -24.75 16.19
N GLU A 47 -5.31 -25.43 15.67
CA GLU A 47 -5.38 -25.75 14.25
C GLU A 47 -5.51 -24.46 13.42
N ILE A 48 -4.59 -24.26 12.48
CA ILE A 48 -4.67 -23.21 11.48
C ILE A 48 -5.35 -23.81 10.25
N LYS A 49 -6.51 -23.28 9.88
CA LYS A 49 -7.18 -23.64 8.63
C LYS A 49 -6.64 -22.75 7.52
N VAL A 50 -5.99 -23.35 6.54
CA VAL A 50 -5.49 -22.68 5.33
C VAL A 50 -6.23 -23.21 4.10
N GLY A 51 -6.53 -22.31 3.17
CA GLY A 51 -7.14 -22.65 1.88
C GLY A 51 -6.17 -22.29 0.74
N PHE A 52 -6.01 -23.19 -0.22
CA PHE A 52 -5.22 -22.96 -1.42
C PHE A 52 -6.14 -22.97 -2.64
N ALA A 53 -5.95 -22.01 -3.54
CA ALA A 53 -6.63 -21.97 -4.82
C ALA A 53 -5.60 -21.75 -5.92
N LYS A 54 -5.91 -22.27 -7.12
CA LYS A 54 -5.16 -22.03 -8.35
C LYS A 54 -6.13 -21.49 -9.39
N ILE A 55 -5.71 -20.45 -10.10
CA ILE A 55 -6.36 -19.97 -11.32
C ILE A 55 -5.29 -19.85 -12.41
N SER A 56 -5.66 -20.12 -13.67
CA SER A 56 -4.78 -19.87 -14.81
C SER A 56 -4.67 -18.37 -15.04
N ILE A 57 -3.45 -17.89 -15.24
CA ILE A 57 -3.18 -16.48 -15.63
C ILE A 57 -2.77 -16.38 -17.10
N SER A 58 -2.58 -17.51 -17.78
CA SER A 58 -2.24 -17.52 -19.19
C SER A 58 -3.46 -17.06 -19.99
N PRO A 59 -3.34 -16.00 -20.81
CA PRO A 59 -4.41 -15.63 -21.73
C PRO A 59 -4.65 -16.77 -22.73
N GLU A 60 -5.90 -16.93 -23.11
CA GLU A 60 -6.27 -17.84 -24.20
C GLU A 60 -5.97 -17.11 -25.52
N ILE A 61 -5.06 -17.66 -26.33
CA ILE A 61 -4.79 -17.14 -27.68
C ILE A 61 -5.86 -17.72 -28.58
N ILE A 62 -6.77 -16.86 -29.02
CA ILE A 62 -7.93 -17.26 -29.81
C ILE A 62 -7.62 -17.10 -31.30
N ASP A 63 -6.94 -16.02 -31.70
CA ASP A 63 -6.75 -15.74 -33.10
C ASP A 63 -5.52 -16.42 -33.71
N THR A 64 -5.65 -16.77 -34.99
CA THR A 64 -4.55 -17.21 -35.86
C THR A 64 -4.37 -16.19 -36.97
N TRP A 65 -3.21 -16.18 -37.62
CA TRP A 65 -2.96 -15.28 -38.75
C TRP A 65 -2.28 -16.01 -39.91
N ASN A 66 -2.47 -15.46 -41.11
CA ASN A 66 -1.92 -15.94 -42.36
C ASN A 66 -0.76 -15.03 -42.76
N ASP A 67 0.45 -15.59 -42.74
CA ASP A 67 1.68 -14.94 -43.17
C ASP A 67 1.84 -15.07 -44.68
N VAL A 68 1.78 -13.94 -45.39
CA VAL A 68 1.87 -13.93 -46.86
C VAL A 68 3.31 -14.05 -47.36
N ASP A 69 4.28 -13.48 -46.64
CA ASP A 69 5.68 -13.41 -47.09
C ASP A 69 6.61 -14.40 -46.36
N GLY A 70 6.09 -15.10 -45.35
CA GLY A 70 6.78 -16.17 -44.61
C GLY A 70 7.84 -15.66 -43.64
N ASN A 71 7.76 -14.40 -43.21
CA ASN A 71 8.76 -13.76 -42.36
C ASN A 71 8.53 -13.97 -40.84
N ALA A 72 7.46 -14.68 -40.45
CA ALA A 72 7.04 -14.94 -39.08
C ALA A 72 6.77 -13.68 -38.23
N LYS A 73 6.37 -12.58 -38.87
CA LYS A 73 5.99 -11.31 -38.24
C LYS A 73 4.71 -10.79 -38.89
N TYR A 74 3.66 -10.63 -38.09
CA TYR A 74 2.41 -10.02 -38.54
C TYR A 74 2.63 -8.58 -39.03
N ASP A 75 2.31 -8.34 -40.29
CA ASP A 75 2.42 -7.07 -40.99
C ASP A 75 1.21 -6.85 -41.93
N PRO A 76 0.14 -6.20 -41.45
CA PRO A 76 -1.06 -5.99 -42.25
C PRO A 76 -0.80 -5.06 -43.46
N GLU A 77 0.25 -4.23 -43.45
CA GLU A 77 0.63 -3.41 -44.60
C GLU A 77 1.20 -4.25 -45.75
N LYS A 78 1.73 -5.44 -45.44
CA LYS A 78 2.22 -6.40 -46.43
C LYS A 78 1.17 -7.42 -46.90
N GLY A 79 -0.05 -7.33 -46.37
CA GLY A 79 -1.16 -8.18 -46.77
C GLY A 79 -1.44 -9.36 -45.83
N ASP A 80 -0.80 -9.41 -44.67
CA ASP A 80 -1.16 -10.41 -43.65
C ASP A 80 -2.60 -10.19 -43.17
N SER A 81 -3.26 -11.30 -42.83
CA SER A 81 -4.64 -11.28 -42.34
C SER A 81 -4.76 -12.16 -41.11
N TYR A 82 -5.61 -11.74 -40.17
CA TYR A 82 -5.95 -12.54 -39.00
C TYR A 82 -7.33 -13.18 -39.16
N ASN A 83 -7.50 -14.32 -38.50
CA ASN A 83 -8.75 -15.04 -38.39
C ASN A 83 -9.37 -14.69 -37.02
N ASP A 84 -10.29 -13.74 -37.02
CA ASP A 84 -11.07 -13.35 -35.84
C ASP A 84 -12.00 -14.51 -35.43
N LEU A 85 -11.59 -15.28 -34.42
CA LEU A 85 -12.36 -16.45 -33.97
C LEU A 85 -13.40 -16.10 -32.89
N ASN A 86 -13.36 -14.91 -32.29
CA ASN A 86 -14.30 -14.49 -31.25
C ASN A 86 -15.32 -13.41 -31.71
N GLY A 87 -15.13 -12.85 -32.91
CA GLY A 87 -16.01 -11.88 -33.55
C GLY A 87 -15.93 -10.46 -32.98
N ASN A 88 -14.83 -10.10 -32.31
CA ASN A 88 -14.66 -8.75 -31.73
C ASN A 88 -14.09 -7.72 -32.72
N GLY A 89 -13.61 -8.15 -33.90
CA GLY A 89 -12.99 -7.28 -34.90
C GLY A 89 -11.61 -6.74 -34.51
N GLU A 90 -10.97 -7.34 -33.51
CA GLU A 90 -9.61 -7.04 -33.07
C GLU A 90 -8.73 -8.27 -33.28
N PHE A 91 -7.43 -8.08 -33.47
CA PHE A 91 -6.48 -9.19 -33.57
C PHE A 91 -5.95 -9.56 -32.18
N ASP A 92 -6.44 -10.66 -31.62
CA ASP A 92 -6.11 -11.14 -30.28
C ASP A 92 -4.85 -12.02 -30.26
N ALA A 93 -3.70 -11.38 -30.50
CA ALA A 93 -2.39 -12.01 -30.39
C ALA A 93 -1.72 -11.78 -29.02
N VAL A 94 -0.88 -12.71 -28.59
CA VAL A 94 0.00 -12.54 -27.43
C VAL A 94 1.44 -12.44 -27.93
N CYS A 95 2.14 -11.40 -27.47
CA CYS A 95 3.52 -11.09 -27.83
C CYS A 95 4.57 -11.88 -27.05
#